data_AF-A0A356T5R2-F1
#
_entry.id   AF-A0A356T5R2-F1
#
_cell.length_a   1.000
_cell.length_b   1.000
_cell.length_c   1.000
_cell.angle_alpha   90.00
_cell.angle_beta   90.00
_cell.angle_gamma   90.00
#
_symmetry.space_group_name_H-M   'P 1'
#
loop_
_entity.id
_entity.type
_entity.pdbx_description
1 polymer ?
#
loop_
_entity_poly.entity_id
_entity_poly.type
_entity_poly.pdbx_seq_one_letter_code
_entity_poly.pdbx_strand_id
1 'polypeptide(L)'
;AVEPLRSIADLLHAGADLQNGPDSVQVRFATVVVDALGYGDFSSATFAGEAPAVAAVSAGESLSRDAMHTDTDRNVDDFAVSTPSPGLDGPC
;
A
#
# COMPACT_ATOMS: atom_id res chain seq x y z
N ALA A 1 -2.35 32.12 -5.13
CA ALA A 1 -3.00 31.03 -4.38
C ALA A 1 -2.09 29.81 -4.51
N VAL A 2 -1.90 29.03 -3.44
CA VAL A 2 -1.17 27.76 -3.56
C VAL A 2 -2.12 26.82 -4.31
N GLU A 3 -1.68 26.34 -5.46
CA GLU A 3 -2.40 25.35 -6.25
C GLU A 3 -2.71 24.12 -5.37
N PRO A 4 -3.96 23.63 -5.32
CA PRO A 4 -4.31 22.47 -4.51
C PRO A 4 -3.49 21.26 -4.95
N LEU A 5 -3.11 20.36 -4.03
CA LEU A 5 -2.32 19.15 -4.34
C LEU A 5 -2.88 18.35 -5.54
N ARG A 6 -4.19 18.38 -5.76
CA ARG A 6 -4.88 17.77 -6.92
C ARG A 6 -4.53 18.38 -8.28
N SER A 7 -4.06 19.63 -8.36
CA SER A 7 -3.67 20.29 -9.63
C SER A 7 -2.19 20.14 -9.97
N ILE A 8 -1.38 19.55 -9.07
CA ILE A 8 0.03 19.22 -9.30
C ILE A 8 0.31 17.70 -9.29
N ALA A 9 -0.59 16.89 -8.73
CA ALA A 9 -0.50 15.45 -8.84
C ALA A 9 -1.06 14.98 -10.20
N ASP A 10 -0.16 14.65 -11.12
CA ASP A 10 -0.51 13.96 -12.37
C ASP A 10 -0.85 12.49 -12.06
N LEU A 11 -2.06 12.27 -11.56
CA LEU A 11 -2.69 10.95 -11.39
C LEU A 11 -3.63 10.63 -12.56
N LEU A 12 -3.36 11.16 -13.77
CA LEU A 12 -4.30 11.14 -14.90
C LEU A 12 -3.98 10.07 -15.96
N HIS A 13 -3.18 9.05 -15.63
CA HIS A 13 -3.05 7.93 -16.56
C HIS A 13 -4.36 7.14 -16.58
N ALA A 14 -4.93 6.92 -17.76
CA ALA A 14 -6.19 6.17 -17.90
C ALA A 14 -6.14 4.72 -17.39
N GLY A 15 -4.92 4.18 -17.17
CA GLY A 15 -4.68 2.90 -16.51
C GLY A 15 -4.43 3.00 -15.00
N ALA A 16 -4.42 4.20 -14.41
CA ALA A 16 -4.41 4.41 -12.96
C ALA A 16 -5.85 4.36 -12.41
N ASP A 17 -6.57 3.28 -12.73
CA ASP A 17 -7.75 2.90 -11.95
C ASP A 17 -7.22 2.21 -10.69
N LEU A 18 -6.83 3.01 -9.70
CA LEU A 18 -6.32 2.50 -8.43
C LEU A 18 -7.44 1.71 -7.76
N GLN A 19 -7.38 0.38 -7.85
CA GLN A 19 -8.37 -0.51 -7.28
C GLN A 19 -8.08 -0.66 -5.79
N ASN A 20 -9.12 -0.57 -4.95
CA ASN A 20 -8.98 -0.77 -3.50
C ASN A 20 -8.91 -2.25 -3.08
N GLY A 21 -8.62 -3.14 -4.01
CA GLY A 21 -8.30 -4.54 -3.72
C GLY A 21 -9.23 -5.60 -4.34
N PRO A 22 -8.81 -6.88 -4.31
CA PRO A 22 -7.47 -7.34 -3.90
C PRO A 22 -6.40 -6.85 -4.87
N ASP A 23 -5.33 -6.22 -4.35
CA ASP A 23 -4.32 -5.57 -5.20
C ASP A 23 -2.94 -5.55 -4.52
N SER A 24 -1.90 -5.34 -5.32
CA SER A 24 -0.51 -5.27 -4.88
C SER A 24 0.16 -3.98 -5.33
N VAL A 25 0.88 -3.35 -4.42
CA VAL A 25 1.74 -2.19 -4.67
C VAL A 25 3.18 -2.64 -4.54
N GLN A 26 4.00 -2.35 -5.56
CA GLN A 26 5.43 -2.67 -5.55
C GLN A 26 6.26 -1.41 -5.68
N VAL A 27 7.27 -1.29 -4.82
CA VAL A 27 8.36 -0.35 -5.00
C VAL A 27 9.43 -1.06 -5.80
N ARG A 28 9.76 -0.53 -6.98
CA ARG A 28 10.73 -1.14 -7.90
C ARG A 28 11.88 -0.20 -8.18
N PHE A 29 13.08 -0.76 -8.24
CA PHE A 29 14.27 -0.11 -8.77
C PHE A 29 14.76 -0.90 -9.99
N ALA A 30 14.52 -0.35 -11.18
CA ALA A 30 14.69 -1.06 -12.45
C ALA A 30 13.92 -2.40 -12.46
N THR A 31 14.63 -3.53 -12.56
CA THR A 31 14.04 -4.88 -12.58
C THR A 31 13.89 -5.50 -11.19
N VAL A 32 14.41 -4.84 -10.16
CA VAL A 32 14.39 -5.33 -8.77
C VAL A 32 13.12 -4.83 -8.08
N VAL A 33 12.39 -5.74 -7.44
CA VAL A 33 11.35 -5.40 -6.45
C VAL A 33 12.09 -5.13 -5.15
N VAL A 34 12.01 -3.89 -4.66
CA VAL A 34 12.67 -3.43 -3.44
C VAL A 34 11.82 -3.72 -2.21
N ASP A 35 10.50 -3.59 -2.35
CA ASP A 35 9.48 -3.80 -1.32
C ASP A 35 8.14 -4.06 -2.03
N ALA A 36 7.27 -4.88 -1.44
CA ALA A 36 5.96 -5.16 -2.01
C ALA A 36 4.87 -5.40 -0.95
N LEU A 37 3.77 -4.67 -1.08
CA LEU A 37 2.56 -4.85 -0.28
C LEU A 37 1.45 -5.47 -1.14
N GLY A 38 0.93 -6.63 -0.75
CA GLY A 38 -0.32 -7.18 -1.24
C GLY A 38 -1.39 -7.17 -0.15
N TYR A 39 -2.59 -6.71 -0.49
CA TYR A 39 -3.72 -6.62 0.44
C TYR A 39 -5.02 -7.16 -0.18
N GLY A 40 -5.80 -7.87 0.63
CA GLY A 40 -7.05 -8.52 0.21
C GLY A 40 -6.91 -10.02 -0.07
N ASP A 41 -7.95 -10.60 -0.68
CA ASP A 41 -8.00 -12.03 -1.02
C ASP A 41 -7.50 -12.30 -2.44
N PHE A 42 -6.41 -13.07 -2.56
CA PHE A 42 -5.80 -13.46 -3.83
C PHE A 42 -6.20 -14.87 -4.30
N SER A 43 -7.25 -15.49 -3.72
CA SER A 43 -7.74 -16.81 -4.14
C SER A 43 -8.09 -16.88 -5.64
N SER A 44 -8.50 -15.76 -6.24
CA SER A 44 -8.80 -15.62 -7.67
C SER A 44 -8.07 -14.47 -8.37
N ALA A 45 -7.00 -13.94 -7.77
CA ALA A 45 -6.25 -12.79 -8.29
C ALA A 45 -4.73 -13.06 -8.31
N THR A 46 -4.00 -12.34 -9.15
CA THR A 46 -2.53 -12.47 -9.23
C THR A 46 -1.88 -11.73 -8.07
N PHE A 47 -1.20 -12.47 -7.19
CA PHE A 47 -0.47 -11.89 -6.07
C PHE A 47 0.91 -11.38 -6.50
N ALA A 48 1.26 -10.17 -6.06
CA ALA A 48 2.57 -9.56 -6.30
C ALA A 48 3.14 -8.84 -5.04
N GLY A 49 2.63 -9.16 -3.85
CA GLY A 49 3.16 -8.68 -2.56
C GLY A 49 4.24 -9.59 -1.95
N GLU A 50 4.59 -9.32 -0.71
CA GLU A 50 5.39 -10.20 0.15
C GLU A 50 4.48 -11.19 0.89
N ALA A 51 4.64 -12.47 0.61
CA ALA A 51 3.68 -13.47 1.03
C ALA A 51 3.76 -13.76 2.54
N PRO A 52 2.62 -13.84 3.26
CA PRO A 52 1.25 -13.75 2.75
C PRO A 52 0.69 -12.32 2.75
N ALA A 53 -0.32 -12.09 1.90
CA ALA A 53 -1.06 -10.82 1.82
C ALA A 53 -1.76 -10.46 3.13
N VAL A 54 -1.77 -9.18 3.49
CA VAL A 54 -2.57 -8.65 4.61
C VAL A 54 -4.04 -8.50 4.22
N ALA A 55 -4.95 -8.48 5.19
CA ALA A 55 -6.36 -8.24 4.90
C ALA A 55 -6.59 -6.83 4.31
N ALA A 56 -7.59 -6.71 3.43
CA ALA A 56 -8.06 -5.40 2.98
C ALA A 56 -8.73 -4.64 4.14
N VAL A 57 -8.74 -3.30 4.04
CA VAL A 57 -9.26 -2.41 5.09
C VAL A 57 -10.56 -1.73 4.67
N SER A 58 -11.32 -1.22 5.64
CA SER A 58 -12.57 -0.50 5.34
C SER A 58 -12.29 0.87 4.73
N ALA A 59 -13.30 1.44 4.07
CA ALA A 59 -13.21 2.81 3.58
C ALA A 59 -12.92 3.80 4.73
N GLY A 60 -11.89 4.63 4.57
CA GLY A 60 -11.44 5.59 5.58
C GLY A 60 -10.31 5.08 6.48
N GLU A 61 -9.93 3.81 6.36
CA GLU A 61 -8.76 3.23 7.03
C GLU A 61 -7.57 3.11 6.06
N SER A 62 -6.39 2.81 6.59
CA SER A 62 -5.19 2.54 5.81
C SER A 62 -4.40 1.39 6.43
N LEU A 63 -3.50 0.79 5.64
CA LEU A 63 -2.48 -0.12 6.15
C LEU A 63 -1.22 0.67 6.43
N SER A 64 -0.62 0.45 7.60
CA SER A 64 0.65 1.06 8.00
C SER A 64 1.56 0.00 8.59
N ARG A 65 2.87 0.14 8.35
CA ARG A 65 3.89 -0.50 9.20
C ARG A 65 3.90 0.18 10.58
N ASP A 66 4.58 -0.45 11.54
CA ASP A 66 4.82 0.14 12.86
C ASP A 66 5.82 1.31 12.80
N ALA A 67 5.99 2.02 13.92
CA ALA A 67 6.95 3.12 14.05
C ALA A 67 8.42 2.71 13.88
N MET A 68 8.73 1.41 13.96
CA MET A 68 10.07 0.87 13.75
C MET A 68 10.33 0.44 12.31
N HIS A 69 9.30 0.55 11.46
CA HIS A 69 9.29 0.07 10.07
C HIS A 69 9.66 -1.41 9.97
N THR A 70 9.17 -2.23 10.92
CA THR A 70 9.39 -3.68 10.93
C THR A 70 9.07 -4.27 9.56
N ASP A 71 9.98 -5.12 9.09
CA ASP A 71 9.94 -5.75 7.78
C ASP A 71 10.43 -7.20 7.91
N THR A 72 9.49 -8.13 7.86
CA THR A 72 9.75 -9.56 7.99
C THR A 72 9.56 -10.30 6.67
N ASP A 73 9.51 -9.55 5.56
CA ASP A 73 9.14 -10.01 4.22
C ASP A 73 7.76 -10.72 4.21
N ARG A 74 6.82 -10.30 5.07
CA ARG A 74 5.50 -10.93 5.25
C ARG A 74 4.44 -9.87 5.54
N ASN A 75 3.63 -9.51 4.54
CA ASN A 75 2.70 -8.38 4.69
C ASN A 75 1.71 -8.51 5.87
N VAL A 76 1.24 -9.72 6.21
CA VAL A 76 0.36 -9.93 7.39
C VAL A 76 1.00 -9.58 8.73
N ASP A 77 2.33 -9.72 8.84
CA ASP A 77 3.06 -9.51 10.08
C ASP A 77 3.56 -8.06 10.17
N ASP A 78 3.79 -7.42 9.02
CA ASP A 78 4.40 -6.10 8.92
C ASP A 78 3.38 -4.96 8.84
N PHE A 79 2.15 -5.22 8.38
CA PHE A 79 1.12 -4.19 8.18
C PHE A 79 -0.11 -4.40 9.06
N ALA A 80 -0.60 -3.31 9.64
CA ALA A 80 -1.82 -3.28 10.42
C ALA A 80 -2.75 -2.14 9.98
N VAL A 81 -4.04 -2.28 10.29
CA VAL A 81 -5.04 -1.24 10.09
C VAL A 81 -4.70 -0.02 10.95
N SER A 82 -4.73 1.16 10.35
CA SER A 82 -4.47 2.44 11.01
C SER A 82 -5.38 3.54 10.46
N THR A 83 -5.47 4.63 11.22
CA THR A 83 -6.03 5.89 10.69
C THR A 83 -5.03 6.48 9.70
N PRO A 84 -5.47 6.94 8.50
CA PRO A 84 -4.56 7.52 7.52
C PRO A 84 -3.72 8.66 8.12
N SER A 85 -2.40 8.50 8.10
CA SER A 85 -1.45 9.45 8.68
C SER A 85 -0.28 9.82 7.75
N PRO A 86 -0.54 10.33 6.52
CA PRO A 86 0.53 10.59 5.55
C PRO A 86 1.63 11.51 6.13
N GLY A 87 2.88 11.05 6.04
CA GLY A 87 4.05 11.79 6.51
C GLY A 87 4.31 11.71 8.02
N LEU A 88 3.55 10.90 8.76
CA LEU A 88 3.84 10.55 10.15
C LEU A 88 4.32 9.10 10.24
N ASP A 89 5.08 8.81 11.30
CA ASP A 89 5.45 7.44 11.63
C ASP A 89 4.20 6.60 11.93
N GLY A 90 4.34 5.28 11.73
CA GLY A 90 3.29 4.32 12.06
C GLY A 90 2.92 4.30 13.53
N PRO A 91 1.82 3.63 13.90
CA PRO A 91 1.47 3.43 15.30
C PRO A 91 2.58 2.69 16.06
N CYS A 92 2.75 3.04 17.34
CA CYS A 92 3.68 2.38 18.26
C CYS A 92 3.14 1.03 18.78
#